data_AF-A0A941TBY0-F1
#
_entry.id   AF-A0A941TBY0-F1
#
_cell.length_a   1.000
_cell.length_b   1.000
_cell.length_c   1.000
_cell.angle_alpha   90.00
_cell.angle_beta   90.00
_cell.angle_gamma   90.00
#
_symmetry.space_group_name_H-M   'P 1'
#
loop_
_entity.id
_entity.type
_entity.pdbx_description
1 polymer ?
#
loop_
_entity_poly.entity_id
_entity_poly.type
_entity_poly.pdbx_seq_one_letter_code
_entity_poly.pdbx_strand_id
1 'polypeptide(L)'
;MWKSTEHNIDIAALFIWLDRVDAKGEWTQHAWQARSFVDAQWDEASAHFWIGTLADGSSPNRGISGLDVQLWAQLLPDADKRWPRALAWVEQKHGVADGFDFNDDRDGLWTEGTAQAALVYRRLGREADADKLFATIAQQASPGGFFYATREPRITTGLAVGGDSTSADFYYYRRPHLGATAWAALAALNRNPFVPLPGSAVKPR
;
A
#
# COMPACT_ATOMS: atom_id res chain seq x y z
N MET A 1 -6.16 -11.99 17.74
CA MET A 1 -6.60 -11.98 16.33
C MET A 1 -5.56 -11.25 15.50
N TRP A 2 -5.34 -11.66 14.25
CA TRP A 2 -4.48 -10.97 13.28
C TRP A 2 -4.83 -9.47 13.19
N LYS A 3 -3.81 -8.61 13.04
CA LYS A 3 -3.96 -7.18 12.76
C LYS A 3 -3.08 -6.83 11.56
N SER A 4 -3.67 -6.20 10.54
CA SER A 4 -2.95 -5.78 9.32
C SER A 4 -2.32 -4.41 9.48
N THR A 5 -1.07 -4.25 9.03
CA THR A 5 -0.38 -2.95 8.95
C THR A 5 -1.05 -2.05 7.92
N GLU A 6 -1.40 -2.59 6.75
CA GLU A 6 -2.12 -1.88 5.69
C GLU A 6 -3.42 -1.26 6.21
N HIS A 7 -4.24 -2.07 6.90
CA HIS A 7 -5.50 -1.57 7.48
C HIS A 7 -5.28 -0.50 8.56
N ASN A 8 -4.17 -0.57 9.30
CA ASN A 8 -3.84 0.46 10.30
C ASN A 8 -3.39 1.77 9.63
N ILE A 9 -2.75 1.71 8.46
CA ILE A 9 -2.44 2.90 7.66
C ILE A 9 -3.74 3.57 7.18
N ASP A 10 -4.68 2.79 6.64
CA ASP A 10 -5.99 3.28 6.21
C ASP A 10 -6.77 3.97 7.34
N ILE A 11 -6.95 3.28 8.47
CA ILE A 11 -7.78 3.81 9.56
C ILE A 11 -7.08 4.99 10.26
N ALA A 12 -5.74 5.04 10.29
CA ALA A 12 -5.02 6.22 10.78
C ALA A 12 -5.38 7.46 9.95
N ALA A 13 -5.38 7.36 8.62
CA ALA A 13 -5.80 8.43 7.74
C ALA A 13 -7.30 8.77 7.91
N LEU A 14 -8.17 7.75 7.95
CA LEU A 14 -9.61 7.93 8.14
C LEU A 14 -9.94 8.68 9.44
N PHE A 15 -9.34 8.31 10.56
CA PHE A 15 -9.60 8.95 11.85
C PHE A 15 -9.13 10.41 11.88
N ILE A 16 -8.00 10.73 11.23
CA ILE A 16 -7.58 12.12 11.04
C ILE A 16 -8.64 12.90 10.24
N TRP A 17 -9.29 12.27 9.26
CA TRP A 17 -10.32 12.93 8.46
C TRP A 17 -11.61 13.12 9.23
N LEU A 18 -12.02 12.13 10.03
CA LEU A 18 -13.20 12.21 10.89
C LEU A 18 -13.06 13.32 11.95
N ASP A 19 -11.88 13.50 12.54
CA ASP A 19 -11.62 14.64 13.44
C ASP A 19 -11.71 15.99 12.70
N ARG A 20 -11.16 16.07 11.49
CA ARG A 20 -11.18 17.30 10.68
C ARG A 20 -12.60 17.77 10.34
N VAL A 21 -13.52 16.84 10.09
CA VAL A 21 -14.93 17.15 9.79
C VAL A 21 -15.82 17.24 11.04
N ASP A 22 -15.21 17.23 12.23
CA ASP A 22 -15.90 17.29 13.53
C ASP A 22 -16.98 16.21 13.70
N ALA A 23 -16.72 15.01 13.19
CA ALA A 23 -17.59 13.87 13.48
C ALA A 23 -17.52 13.52 14.97
N LYS A 24 -18.66 13.17 15.58
CA LYS A 24 -18.70 12.75 16.99
C LYS A 24 -17.87 11.48 17.22
N GLY A 25 -16.91 11.52 18.14
CA GLY A 25 -16.11 10.36 18.53
C GLY A 25 -14.70 10.74 19.02
N GLU A 26 -13.99 9.76 19.57
CA GLU A 26 -12.61 9.92 20.08
C GLU A 26 -11.57 9.71 18.96
N TRP A 27 -11.78 10.37 17.80
CA TRP A 27 -11.02 10.06 16.58
C TRP A 27 -9.53 10.35 16.70
N THR A 28 -9.12 11.38 17.43
CA THR A 28 -7.70 11.67 17.70
C THR A 28 -7.02 10.53 18.46
N GLN A 29 -7.71 9.94 19.44
CA GLN A 29 -7.17 8.80 20.20
C GLN A 29 -7.04 7.57 19.30
N HIS A 30 -8.06 7.29 18.48
CA HIS A 30 -8.03 6.14 17.57
C HIS A 30 -6.99 6.30 16.45
N ALA A 31 -6.81 7.52 15.92
CA ALA A 31 -5.73 7.83 14.98
C ALA A 31 -4.36 7.54 15.59
N TRP A 32 -4.13 7.98 16.84
CA TRP A 32 -2.88 7.73 17.55
C TRP A 32 -2.63 6.23 17.78
N GLN A 33 -3.65 5.45 18.12
CA GLN A 33 -3.54 4.00 18.32
C GLN A 33 -3.16 3.28 17.02
N ALA A 34 -3.85 3.60 15.92
CA ALA A 34 -3.57 3.02 14.61
C ALA A 34 -2.15 3.41 14.13
N ARG A 35 -1.77 4.68 14.30
CA ARG A 35 -0.44 5.16 13.96
C ARG A 35 0.65 4.46 14.77
N SER A 36 0.47 4.35 16.08
CA SER A 36 1.41 3.65 16.97
C SER A 36 1.57 2.18 16.60
N PHE A 37 0.51 1.54 16.10
CA PHE A 37 0.61 0.19 15.55
C PHE A 37 1.51 0.17 14.31
N VAL A 38 1.31 1.07 13.33
CA VAL A 38 2.16 1.15 12.13
C VAL A 38 3.63 1.38 12.51
N ASP A 39 3.90 2.29 13.45
CA ASP A 39 5.27 2.56 13.95
C ASP A 39 5.90 1.29 14.55
N ALA A 40 5.13 0.48 15.27
CA ALA A 40 5.61 -0.78 15.86
C ALA A 40 5.88 -1.90 14.83
N GLN A 41 5.38 -1.77 13.60
CA GLN A 41 5.64 -2.73 12.52
C GLN A 41 6.92 -2.41 11.74
N TRP A 42 7.53 -1.24 11.96
CA TRP A 42 8.82 -0.88 11.37
C TRP A 42 9.97 -1.72 11.96
N ASP A 43 10.69 -2.45 11.11
CA ASP A 43 11.92 -3.14 11.46
C ASP A 43 13.14 -2.30 11.08
N GLU A 44 13.84 -1.76 12.08
CA GLU A 44 15.00 -0.91 11.85
C GLU A 44 16.20 -1.68 11.27
N ALA A 45 16.34 -2.98 11.58
CA ALA A 45 17.50 -3.78 11.19
C ALA A 45 17.53 -4.06 9.68
N SER A 46 16.36 -4.33 9.10
CA SER A 46 16.20 -4.61 7.67
C SER A 46 15.51 -3.47 6.89
N ALA A 47 15.15 -2.40 7.58
CA ALA A 47 14.56 -1.18 7.04
C ALA A 47 13.31 -1.42 6.19
N HIS A 48 12.36 -2.20 6.71
CA HIS A 48 11.06 -2.45 6.07
C HIS A 48 9.96 -2.62 7.13
N PHE A 49 8.72 -2.75 6.70
CA PHE A 49 7.58 -3.02 7.58
C PHE A 49 7.15 -4.48 7.53
N TRP A 50 6.78 -5.01 8.69
CA TRP A 50 5.98 -6.24 8.75
C TRP A 50 4.55 -5.96 8.28
N ILE A 51 3.92 -6.94 7.64
CA ILE A 51 2.56 -6.79 7.09
C ILE A 51 1.46 -6.80 8.15
N GLY A 52 1.81 -7.16 9.39
CA GLY A 52 0.88 -7.27 10.49
C GLY A 52 1.38 -8.21 11.59
N THR A 53 0.47 -8.65 12.45
CA THR A 53 0.78 -9.55 13.56
C THR A 53 0.22 -10.94 13.35
N LEU A 54 0.85 -11.97 13.92
CA LEU A 54 0.29 -13.31 14.07
C LEU A 54 -1.08 -13.32 14.79
N ALA A 55 -1.69 -14.50 14.90
CA ALA A 55 -3.01 -14.67 15.51
C ALA A 55 -3.10 -14.20 16.97
N ASP A 56 -1.97 -14.11 17.68
CA ASP A 56 -1.89 -13.53 19.03
C ASP A 56 -2.19 -12.02 19.06
N GLY A 57 -2.13 -11.33 17.92
CA GLY A 57 -2.43 -9.91 17.79
C GLY A 57 -1.31 -8.98 18.24
N SER A 58 -0.10 -9.51 18.47
CA SER A 58 1.06 -8.76 18.99
C SER A 58 2.39 -9.15 18.33
N SER A 59 2.66 -10.42 18.06
CA SER A 59 3.91 -10.86 17.46
C SER A 59 3.93 -10.49 15.96
N PRO A 60 4.95 -9.78 15.44
CA PRO A 60 5.00 -9.47 14.01
C PRO A 60 5.03 -10.72 13.12
N ASN A 61 4.29 -10.70 12.02
CA ASN A 61 4.36 -11.75 11.01
C ASN A 61 5.58 -11.53 10.11
N ARG A 62 6.56 -12.44 10.23
CA ARG A 62 7.81 -12.42 9.48
C ARG A 62 7.86 -13.43 8.32
N GLY A 63 6.77 -14.16 8.08
CA GLY A 63 6.73 -15.24 7.10
C GLY A 63 6.47 -14.79 5.66
N ILE A 64 6.11 -13.53 5.46
CA ILE A 64 5.76 -12.96 4.16
C ILE A 64 6.01 -11.46 4.16
N SER A 65 6.41 -10.93 3.00
CA SER A 65 6.44 -9.49 2.75
C SER A 65 5.31 -9.11 1.81
N GLY A 66 4.61 -8.01 2.10
CA GLY A 66 3.60 -7.41 1.23
C GLY A 66 4.07 -6.03 0.78
N LEU A 67 3.90 -5.73 -0.50
CA LEU A 67 4.39 -4.51 -1.13
C LEU A 67 3.67 -3.26 -0.64
N ASP A 68 2.35 -3.33 -0.54
CA ASP A 68 1.45 -2.22 -0.19
C ASP A 68 1.89 -1.49 1.09
N VAL A 69 2.16 -2.21 2.18
CA VAL A 69 2.51 -1.60 3.47
C VAL A 69 3.80 -0.78 3.37
N GLN A 70 4.74 -1.20 2.53
CA GLN A 70 6.02 -0.51 2.34
C GLN A 70 5.82 0.85 1.65
N LEU A 71 4.84 0.91 0.75
CA LEU A 71 4.54 2.06 -0.09
C LEU A 71 3.56 3.02 0.59
N TRP A 72 2.47 2.49 1.17
CA TRP A 72 1.39 3.29 1.76
C TRP A 72 1.88 4.06 2.99
N ALA A 73 2.81 3.47 3.78
CA ALA A 73 3.39 4.16 4.92
C ALA A 73 4.07 5.48 4.54
N GLN A 74 4.66 5.56 3.34
CA GLN A 74 5.31 6.78 2.82
C GLN A 74 4.30 7.89 2.50
N LEU A 75 3.04 7.53 2.32
CA LEU A 75 1.98 8.44 1.91
C LEU A 75 1.20 8.99 3.12
N LEU A 76 1.47 8.53 4.33
CA LEU A 76 0.91 9.16 5.53
C LEU A 76 1.41 10.61 5.67
N PRO A 77 0.55 11.55 6.11
CA PRO A 77 0.91 12.97 6.22
C PRO A 77 2.08 13.24 7.18
N ASP A 78 2.28 12.35 8.14
CA ASP A 78 3.27 12.40 9.20
C ASP A 78 4.26 11.22 9.14
N ALA A 79 4.47 10.66 7.93
CA ALA A 79 5.41 9.56 7.68
C ALA A 79 6.80 9.85 8.29
N ASP A 80 7.38 8.87 8.98
CA ASP A 80 8.71 9.01 9.58
C ASP A 80 9.77 9.15 8.49
N LYS A 81 10.73 10.07 8.67
CA LYS A 81 11.82 10.35 7.72
C LYS A 81 12.72 9.15 7.45
N ARG A 82 12.68 8.12 8.29
CA ARG A 82 13.41 6.86 8.12
C ARG A 82 12.75 5.91 7.13
N TRP A 83 11.44 6.00 6.97
CA TRP A 83 10.65 5.04 6.20
C TRP A 83 10.97 4.98 4.70
N PRO A 84 11.43 6.05 4.03
CA PRO A 84 11.86 5.95 2.64
C PRO A 84 12.97 4.93 2.37
N ARG A 85 13.70 4.49 3.42
CA ARG A 85 14.66 3.38 3.30
C ARG A 85 14.00 2.05 2.89
N ALA A 86 12.70 1.88 3.12
CA ALA A 86 11.94 0.71 2.67
C ALA A 86 11.94 0.53 1.15
N LEU A 87 12.21 1.58 0.38
CA LEU A 87 12.27 1.46 -1.08
C LEU A 87 13.38 0.52 -1.56
N ALA A 88 14.49 0.41 -0.82
CA ALA A 88 15.51 -0.58 -1.13
C ALA A 88 15.00 -2.02 -0.95
N TRP A 89 14.17 -2.26 0.08
CA TRP A 89 13.50 -3.54 0.29
C TRP A 89 12.48 -3.82 -0.80
N VAL A 90 11.65 -2.83 -1.16
CA VAL A 90 10.68 -2.91 -2.26
C VAL A 90 11.36 -3.33 -3.56
N GLU A 91 12.41 -2.61 -3.96
CA GLU A 91 13.16 -2.89 -5.19
C GLU A 91 13.84 -4.27 -5.17
N GLN A 92 14.38 -4.69 -4.03
CA GLN A 92 15.08 -5.97 -3.92
C GLN A 92 14.14 -7.18 -3.85
N LYS A 93 13.05 -7.06 -3.09
CA LYS A 93 12.20 -8.19 -2.69
C LYS A 93 10.96 -8.33 -3.55
N HIS A 94 10.39 -7.21 -4.00
CA HIS A 94 9.16 -7.20 -4.78
C HIS A 94 9.40 -6.88 -6.26
N GLY A 95 10.59 -6.43 -6.62
CA GLY A 95 10.92 -6.07 -8.00
C GLY A 95 10.84 -7.26 -8.96
N VAL A 96 10.09 -7.08 -10.05
CA VAL A 96 10.02 -7.97 -11.22
C VAL A 96 10.37 -7.17 -12.48
N ALA A 97 10.38 -7.83 -13.65
CA ALA A 97 10.64 -7.15 -14.92
C ALA A 97 9.67 -5.98 -15.13
N ASP A 98 10.22 -4.77 -15.12
CA ASP A 98 9.58 -3.47 -15.35
C ASP A 98 8.45 -3.09 -14.36
N GLY A 99 8.40 -3.70 -13.17
CA GLY A 99 7.40 -3.39 -12.15
C GLY A 99 7.60 -4.14 -10.84
N PHE A 100 6.52 -4.36 -10.10
CA PHE A 100 6.56 -5.02 -8.80
C PHE A 100 5.48 -6.10 -8.66
N ASP A 101 5.80 -7.12 -7.89
CA ASP A 101 4.90 -8.15 -7.38
C ASP A 101 4.23 -7.71 -6.07
N PHE A 102 3.16 -8.39 -5.66
CA PHE A 102 2.52 -8.23 -4.37
C PHE A 102 3.41 -8.71 -3.21
N ASN A 103 4.05 -9.86 -3.34
CA ASN A 103 4.90 -10.45 -2.29
C ASN A 103 6.35 -10.67 -2.75
N ASP A 104 7.15 -11.32 -1.91
CA ASP A 104 8.58 -11.56 -2.14
C ASP A 104 8.92 -12.82 -2.94
N ASP A 105 7.93 -13.55 -3.48
CA ASP A 105 8.17 -14.71 -4.34
C ASP A 105 8.44 -14.34 -5.81
N ARG A 106 7.99 -13.15 -6.23
CA ARG A 106 8.29 -12.53 -7.54
C ARG A 106 7.79 -13.37 -8.71
N ASP A 107 6.64 -14.02 -8.58
CA ASP A 107 6.00 -14.81 -9.61
C ASP A 107 5.28 -13.99 -10.70
N GLY A 108 5.08 -12.68 -10.50
CA GLY A 108 4.64 -11.78 -11.57
C GLY A 108 4.43 -10.31 -11.22
N LEU A 109 3.98 -9.53 -12.20
CA LEU A 109 3.69 -8.11 -12.04
C LEU A 109 2.28 -7.91 -11.49
N TRP A 110 2.20 -7.22 -10.37
CA TRP A 110 0.99 -6.67 -9.80
C TRP A 110 0.83 -5.20 -10.21
N THR A 111 -0.13 -4.91 -11.08
CA THR A 111 -0.31 -3.58 -11.68
C THR A 111 -0.63 -2.52 -10.64
N GLU A 112 -1.41 -2.89 -9.62
CA GLU A 112 -1.82 -1.98 -8.56
C GLU A 112 -0.63 -1.54 -7.69
N GLY A 113 0.16 -2.49 -7.20
CA GLY A 113 1.39 -2.20 -6.48
C GLY A 113 2.41 -1.42 -7.31
N THR A 114 2.49 -1.72 -8.61
CA THR A 114 3.34 -0.96 -9.54
C THR A 114 2.88 0.50 -9.67
N ALA A 115 1.57 0.76 -9.69
CA ALA A 115 1.02 2.12 -9.68
C ALA A 115 1.21 2.84 -8.34
N GLN A 116 1.10 2.13 -7.22
CA GLN A 116 1.43 2.66 -5.89
C GLN A 116 2.91 3.10 -5.84
N ALA A 117 3.82 2.28 -6.36
CA ALA A 117 5.24 2.59 -6.39
C ALA A 117 5.53 3.81 -7.27
N ALA A 118 4.86 3.93 -8.43
CA ALA A 118 4.95 5.11 -9.27
C ALA A 118 4.56 6.39 -8.52
N LEU A 119 3.43 6.39 -7.78
CA LEU A 119 3.03 7.53 -6.96
C LEU A 119 4.09 7.88 -5.89
N VAL A 120 4.57 6.89 -5.15
CA VAL A 120 5.58 7.10 -4.10
C VAL A 120 6.88 7.66 -4.67
N TYR A 121 7.36 7.13 -5.80
CA TYR A 121 8.54 7.64 -6.48
C TYR A 121 8.39 9.10 -6.89
N ARG A 122 7.26 9.49 -7.50
CA ARG A 122 7.00 10.91 -7.80
C ARG A 122 7.02 11.78 -6.55
N ARG A 123 6.34 11.34 -5.49
CA ARG A 123 6.26 12.07 -4.21
C ARG A 123 7.62 12.26 -3.53
N LEU A 124 8.59 11.40 -3.83
CA LEU A 124 9.97 11.48 -3.35
C LEU A 124 10.93 12.11 -4.37
N GLY A 125 10.42 12.66 -5.48
CA GLY A 125 11.23 13.34 -6.51
C GLY A 125 11.97 12.41 -7.47
N ARG A 126 11.63 11.11 -7.50
CA ARG A 126 12.20 10.10 -8.41
C ARG A 126 11.37 9.99 -9.70
N GLU A 127 11.15 11.11 -10.39
CA GLU A 127 10.26 11.16 -11.56
C GLU A 127 10.69 10.19 -12.68
N ALA A 128 11.99 10.08 -12.97
CA ALA A 128 12.48 9.18 -14.02
C ALA A 128 12.21 7.69 -13.72
N ASP A 129 12.16 7.29 -12.46
CA ASP A 129 11.80 5.93 -12.09
C ASP A 129 10.28 5.73 -12.16
N ALA A 130 9.50 6.73 -11.76
CA ALA A 130 8.04 6.70 -11.93
C ALA A 130 7.62 6.61 -13.40
N ASP A 131 8.30 7.33 -14.30
CA ASP A 131 8.02 7.33 -15.74
C ASP A 131 8.17 5.94 -16.37
N LYS A 132 9.19 5.18 -15.95
CA LYS A 132 9.36 3.79 -16.38
C LYS A 132 8.17 2.93 -15.95
N LEU A 133 7.71 3.09 -14.70
CA LEU A 133 6.55 2.34 -14.19
C LEU A 133 5.27 2.74 -14.93
N PHE A 134 5.06 4.02 -15.25
CA PHE A 134 3.92 4.44 -16.06
C PHE A 134 3.90 3.81 -17.45
N ALA A 135 5.07 3.68 -18.09
CA ALA A 135 5.18 3.00 -19.38
C ALA A 135 4.75 1.51 -19.27
N THR A 136 5.06 0.84 -18.16
CA THR A 136 4.61 -0.53 -17.91
C THR A 136 3.12 -0.60 -17.59
N ILE A 137 2.60 0.29 -16.75
CA ILE A 137 1.19 0.36 -16.37
C ILE A 137 0.32 0.58 -17.61
N ALA A 138 0.73 1.48 -18.52
CA ALA A 138 0.02 1.75 -19.77
C ALA A 138 -0.21 0.50 -20.63
N GLN A 139 0.74 -0.46 -20.61
CA GLN A 139 0.63 -1.73 -21.33
C GLN A 139 -0.37 -2.71 -20.70
N GLN A 140 -0.85 -2.43 -19.48
CA GLN A 140 -1.86 -3.24 -18.79
C GLN A 140 -3.29 -2.73 -19.03
N ALA A 141 -3.49 -1.76 -19.93
CA ALA A 141 -4.83 -1.32 -20.30
C ALA A 141 -5.63 -2.47 -20.93
N SER A 142 -6.84 -2.70 -20.43
CA SER A 142 -7.80 -3.63 -21.00
C SER A 142 -8.69 -2.91 -22.04
N PRO A 143 -9.31 -3.64 -22.99
CA PRO A 143 -10.23 -3.04 -23.97
C PRO A 143 -11.41 -2.29 -23.36
N GLY A 144 -11.80 -2.61 -22.12
CA GLY A 144 -12.91 -1.98 -21.41
C GLY A 144 -12.56 -0.68 -20.67
N GLY A 145 -11.34 -0.17 -20.82
CA GLY A 145 -10.90 1.10 -20.19
C GLY A 145 -10.37 0.97 -18.76
N PHE A 146 -10.44 -0.22 -18.15
CA PHE A 146 -9.76 -0.54 -16.89
C PHE A 146 -8.33 -1.04 -17.15
N PHE A 147 -7.47 -1.03 -16.13
CA PHE A 147 -6.23 -1.77 -16.13
C PHE A 147 -6.42 -3.20 -15.61
N TYR A 148 -5.67 -4.16 -16.15
CA TYR A 148 -5.62 -5.52 -15.62
C TYR A 148 -4.93 -5.55 -14.25
N ALA A 149 -5.41 -6.40 -13.32
CA ALA A 149 -4.77 -6.58 -12.00
C ALA A 149 -3.32 -7.06 -12.06
N THR A 150 -2.99 -7.92 -13.03
CA THR A 150 -1.66 -8.50 -13.19
C THR A 150 -1.31 -8.72 -14.67
N ARG A 151 -0.02 -8.75 -14.99
CA ARG A 151 0.49 -9.08 -16.33
C ARG A 151 0.29 -10.56 -16.66
N GLU A 152 0.56 -11.42 -15.71
CA GLU A 152 0.54 -12.88 -15.81
C GLU A 152 -0.89 -13.39 -15.64
N PRO A 153 -1.24 -14.60 -16.12
CA PRO A 153 -2.60 -15.14 -15.96
C PRO A 153 -3.09 -15.16 -14.51
N ARG A 154 -2.15 -15.39 -13.58
CA ARG A 154 -2.34 -15.42 -12.13
C ARG A 154 -1.00 -15.18 -11.44
N ILE A 155 -1.02 -14.49 -10.30
CA ILE A 155 0.12 -14.32 -9.37
C ILE A 155 -0.28 -14.69 -7.94
N THR A 156 0.67 -15.07 -7.11
CA THR A 156 0.47 -15.40 -5.70
C THR A 156 0.49 -14.17 -4.81
N THR A 157 -0.21 -14.25 -3.67
CA THR A 157 -0.11 -13.22 -2.62
C THR A 157 0.52 -13.76 -1.35
N GLY A 158 0.61 -15.07 -1.20
CA GLY A 158 0.98 -15.76 0.05
C GLY A 158 -0.03 -15.57 1.20
N LEU A 159 -1.19 -14.97 0.93
CA LEU A 159 -2.26 -14.75 1.90
C LEU A 159 -3.43 -15.72 1.71
N ALA A 160 -4.18 -15.92 2.78
CA ALA A 160 -5.37 -16.74 2.81
C ALA A 160 -6.63 -15.89 2.55
N VAL A 161 -7.63 -16.44 1.86
CA VAL A 161 -8.93 -15.79 1.65
C VAL A 161 -9.73 -15.89 2.95
N GLY A 162 -9.65 -14.84 3.78
CA GLY A 162 -10.37 -14.76 5.05
C GLY A 162 -9.72 -15.54 6.19
N GLY A 163 -10.22 -15.33 7.41
CA GLY A 163 -9.60 -15.85 8.63
C GLY A 163 -9.71 -17.36 8.84
N ASP A 164 -10.63 -18.02 8.13
CA ASP A 164 -10.91 -19.45 8.28
C ASP A 164 -10.13 -20.32 7.28
N SER A 165 -9.48 -19.71 6.27
CA SER A 165 -8.69 -20.45 5.29
C SER A 165 -7.34 -20.88 5.92
N THR A 166 -7.00 -22.15 5.73
CA THR A 166 -5.76 -22.76 6.26
C THR A 166 -4.63 -22.81 5.24
N SER A 167 -4.84 -22.26 4.04
CA SER A 167 -3.88 -22.24 2.94
C SER A 167 -3.78 -20.84 2.34
N ALA A 168 -2.64 -20.52 1.71
CA ALA A 168 -2.49 -19.29 0.94
C ALA A 168 -3.25 -19.41 -0.41
N ASP A 169 -4.55 -19.15 -0.38
CA ASP A 169 -5.46 -19.30 -1.53
C ASP A 169 -5.93 -17.96 -2.13
N PHE A 170 -5.37 -16.83 -1.69
CA PHE A 170 -5.63 -15.54 -2.32
C PHE A 170 -4.67 -15.29 -3.49
N TYR A 171 -5.24 -15.08 -4.67
CA TYR A 171 -4.51 -14.84 -5.92
C TYR A 171 -5.06 -13.61 -6.64
N TYR A 172 -4.18 -12.88 -7.33
CA TYR A 172 -4.62 -11.97 -8.38
C TYR A 172 -4.66 -12.71 -9.71
N TYR A 173 -5.68 -12.42 -10.51
CA TYR A 173 -5.86 -12.96 -11.86
C TYR A 173 -5.82 -11.82 -12.87
N ARG A 174 -5.39 -12.09 -14.12
CA ARG A 174 -5.43 -11.11 -15.22
C ARG A 174 -6.87 -10.77 -15.61
N ARG A 175 -7.47 -9.85 -14.87
CA ARG A 175 -8.84 -9.36 -15.05
C ARG A 175 -8.88 -7.83 -14.95
N PRO A 176 -9.76 -7.15 -15.69
CA PRO A 176 -10.03 -5.73 -15.48
C PRO A 176 -10.28 -5.46 -13.99
N HIS A 177 -9.54 -4.52 -13.40
CA HIS A 177 -9.47 -4.36 -11.95
C HIS A 177 -9.61 -2.90 -11.53
N LEU A 178 -10.55 -2.63 -10.62
CA LEU A 178 -10.83 -1.27 -10.16
C LEU A 178 -9.67 -0.69 -9.34
N GLY A 179 -9.07 -1.47 -8.43
CA GLY A 179 -7.97 -1.01 -7.57
C GLY A 179 -6.75 -0.56 -8.39
N ALA A 180 -6.16 -1.45 -9.18
CA ALA A 180 -5.17 -1.12 -10.22
C ALA A 180 -5.51 0.14 -11.03
N THR A 181 -6.75 0.29 -11.48
CA THR A 181 -7.17 1.47 -12.25
C THR A 181 -7.19 2.75 -11.41
N ALA A 182 -7.71 2.67 -10.18
CA ALA A 182 -7.76 3.80 -9.26
C ALA A 182 -6.35 4.26 -8.87
N TRP A 183 -5.44 3.33 -8.54
CA TRP A 183 -4.06 3.65 -8.21
C TRP A 183 -3.29 4.22 -9.40
N ALA A 184 -3.49 3.70 -10.61
CA ALA A 184 -2.91 4.30 -11.81
C ALA A 184 -3.38 5.74 -12.02
N ALA A 185 -4.68 6.02 -11.82
CA ALA A 185 -5.22 7.37 -11.91
C ALA A 185 -4.67 8.29 -10.81
N LEU A 186 -4.60 7.82 -9.55
CA LEU A 186 -4.00 8.55 -8.43
C LEU A 186 -2.54 8.90 -8.71
N ALA A 187 -1.75 7.94 -9.20
CA ALA A 187 -0.36 8.15 -9.56
C ALA A 187 -0.19 9.18 -10.69
N ALA A 188 -0.99 9.07 -11.77
CA ALA A 188 -0.96 10.01 -12.89
C ALA A 188 -1.32 11.44 -12.44
N LEU A 189 -2.33 11.58 -11.59
CA LEU A 189 -2.75 12.86 -11.01
C LEU A 189 -1.84 13.36 -9.88
N ASN A 190 -0.80 12.59 -9.51
CA ASN A 190 0.02 12.82 -8.33
C ASN A 190 -0.83 13.05 -7.07
N ARG A 191 -1.91 12.29 -6.89
CA ARG A 191 -2.86 12.44 -5.79
C ARG A 191 -2.58 11.41 -4.70
N ASN A 192 -2.15 11.88 -3.54
CA ASN A 192 -2.02 11.06 -2.35
C ASN A 192 -3.43 10.80 -1.75
N PRO A 193 -3.89 9.53 -1.65
CA PRO A 193 -5.20 9.20 -1.14
C PRO A 193 -5.34 9.33 0.38
N PHE A 194 -4.24 9.38 1.15
CA PHE A 194 -4.26 9.44 2.63
C PHE A 194 -4.33 10.87 3.20
N VAL A 195 -4.24 11.89 2.34
CA VAL A 195 -4.34 13.30 2.73
C VAL A 195 -5.60 13.91 2.14
N PRO A 196 -6.34 14.80 2.83
CA PRO A 196 -7.54 15.43 2.27
C PRO A 196 -7.27 16.24 1.01
N LEU A 197 -8.34 16.57 0.28
CA LEU A 197 -8.23 17.49 -0.86
C LEU A 197 -7.89 18.90 -0.35
N PRO A 198 -7.10 19.68 -1.12
CA PRO A 198 -6.91 21.09 -0.82
C PRO A 198 -8.27 21.80 -0.71
N GLY A 199 -8.49 22.54 0.39
CA GLY A 199 -9.73 23.31 0.60
C GLY A 199 -10.92 22.52 1.18
N SER A 200 -10.76 21.24 1.54
CA SER A 200 -11.76 20.54 2.37
C SER A 200 -11.87 21.22 3.74
N ALA A 201 -13.11 21.46 4.21
CA ALA A 201 -13.42 22.24 5.40
C ALA A 201 -12.55 21.86 6.62
N VAL A 202 -12.05 22.89 7.30
CA VAL A 202 -11.24 22.80 8.53
C VAL A 202 -12.12 23.29 9.67
N LYS A 203 -12.07 22.62 10.84
CA LYS A 203 -12.64 23.15 12.09
C LYS A 203 -12.30 24.64 12.24
N PRO A 204 -13.29 25.55 12.35
CA PRO A 204 -13.04 26.87 12.89
C PRO A 204 -12.45 26.69 14.29
N ARG A 205 -11.35 27.37 14.59
CA ARG A 205 -10.78 27.40 15.93
C ARG A 205 -11.69 28.12 16.91
#